data_AF-A0A8B7N6X8-F1
#
_entry.id   AF-A0A8B7N6X8-F1
#
_cell.length_a   1.000
_cell.length_b   1.000
_cell.length_c   1.000
_cell.angle_alpha   90.00
_cell.angle_beta   90.00
_cell.angle_gamma   90.00
#
_symmetry.space_group_name_H-M   'P 1'
#
loop_
_entity.id
_entity.type
_entity.pdbx_description
1 polymer ?
#
loop_
_entity_poly.entity_id
_entity_poly.type
_entity_poly.pdbx_seq_one_letter_code
_entity_poly.pdbx_strand_id
1 'polypeptide(L)'
;MSSSLEDRYREHREKVQADRLALEKELISCGGEDVLLTKQRRDVLLLQPSDLLLQLRKGELSAVTVLQSYQSKALDLARSFNCITEFIPDAKAWAESLDKLAPDERRALHGLPVSVKDNVMVKGLDCTLGLLKKVGQPAPMDADVVAVLKELGAVPFVKTNTSQLCISIGCSNPLWGAARHPLNAARTPGGSSGGVVD
;
A
#
# COMPACT_ATOMS: atom_id res chain seq x y z
N MET A 1 7.55 25.76 -20.26
CA MET A 1 6.92 24.81 -21.21
C MET A 1 6.33 23.68 -20.38
N SER A 2 5.05 23.32 -20.58
CA SER A 2 4.48 22.16 -19.88
C SER A 2 5.21 20.90 -20.34
N SER A 3 5.65 20.06 -19.39
CA SER A 3 6.11 18.69 -19.67
C SER A 3 5.04 17.93 -20.47
N SER A 4 5.46 17.12 -21.45
CA SER A 4 4.53 16.34 -22.27
C SER A 4 3.84 15.26 -21.42
N LEU A 5 2.74 14.66 -21.92
CA LEU A 5 2.09 13.56 -21.20
C LEU A 5 3.04 12.36 -21.03
N GLU A 6 3.88 12.09 -22.04
CA GLU A 6 4.84 11.00 -22.03
C GLU A 6 5.97 11.24 -21.03
N ASP A 7 6.45 12.48 -20.93
CA ASP A 7 7.47 12.86 -19.95
C ASP A 7 6.95 12.69 -18.52
N ARG A 8 5.75 13.21 -18.22
CA ARG A 8 5.10 13.00 -16.90
C ARG A 8 4.92 11.53 -16.56
N TYR A 9 4.51 10.72 -17.53
CA TYR A 9 4.37 9.28 -17.35
C TYR A 9 5.72 8.62 -17.02
N ARG A 10 6.78 8.95 -17.78
CA ARG A 10 8.12 8.40 -17.56
C ARG A 10 8.67 8.81 -16.19
N GLU A 11 8.62 10.08 -15.86
CA GLU A 11 9.07 10.63 -14.56
C GLU A 11 8.33 9.98 -13.39
N HIS A 12 7.01 9.81 -13.51
CA HIS A 12 6.20 9.15 -12.48
C HIS A 12 6.59 7.67 -12.32
N ARG A 13 6.79 6.93 -13.41
CA ARG A 13 7.23 5.52 -13.37
C ARG A 13 8.61 5.38 -12.74
N GLU A 14 9.55 6.27 -13.08
CA GLU A 14 10.89 6.30 -12.50
C GLU A 14 10.84 6.59 -11.00
N LYS A 15 10.05 7.60 -10.58
CA LYS A 15 9.84 7.91 -9.17
C LYS A 15 9.27 6.74 -8.39
N VAL A 16 8.19 6.13 -8.88
CA VAL A 16 7.53 4.99 -8.21
C VAL A 16 8.49 3.80 -8.09
N GLN A 17 9.30 3.54 -9.11
CA GLN A 17 10.31 2.48 -9.06
C GLN A 17 11.42 2.81 -8.05
N ALA A 18 11.90 4.05 -8.01
CA ALA A 18 12.90 4.49 -7.04
C ALA A 18 12.37 4.37 -5.60
N ASP A 19 11.14 4.81 -5.34
CA ASP A 19 10.50 4.73 -4.02
C ASP A 19 10.37 3.26 -3.55
N ARG A 20 10.00 2.35 -4.46
CA ARG A 20 9.95 0.90 -4.16
C ARG A 20 11.30 0.32 -3.80
N LEU A 21 12.34 0.65 -4.57
CA LEU A 21 13.71 0.18 -4.32
C LEU A 21 14.27 0.75 -3.00
N ALA A 22 13.98 2.01 -2.70
CA ALA A 22 14.37 2.64 -1.45
C ALA A 22 13.70 1.95 -0.25
N LEU A 23 12.38 1.73 -0.32
CA LEU A 23 11.63 1.03 0.73
C LEU A 23 12.14 -0.40 0.93
N GLU A 24 12.38 -1.13 -0.15
CA GLU A 24 12.92 -2.50 -0.05
C GLU A 24 14.28 -2.52 0.65
N LYS A 25 15.20 -1.64 0.24
CA LYS A 25 16.53 -1.54 0.85
C LYS A 25 16.44 -1.21 2.34
N GLU A 26 15.54 -0.30 2.71
CA GLU A 26 15.26 0.04 4.10
C GLU A 26 14.76 -1.20 4.88
N LEU A 27 13.76 -1.91 4.35
CA LEU A 27 13.18 -3.08 5.00
C LEU A 27 14.18 -4.23 5.16
N ILE A 28 15.05 -4.45 4.18
CA ILE A 28 16.13 -5.44 4.28
C ILE A 28 17.11 -5.00 5.38
N SER A 29 17.54 -3.74 5.37
CA SER A 29 18.48 -3.19 6.36
C SER A 29 17.93 -3.25 7.79
N CYS A 30 16.66 -2.94 8.00
CA CYS A 30 16.03 -2.99 9.33
C CYS A 30 15.73 -4.42 9.79
N GLY A 31 15.69 -5.40 8.89
CA GLY A 31 15.34 -6.80 9.21
C GLY A 31 16.50 -7.62 9.77
N GLY A 32 17.76 -7.20 9.57
CA GLY A 32 18.96 -7.86 10.10
C GLY A 32 19.31 -9.24 9.50
N GLU A 33 18.46 -9.78 8.62
CA GLU A 33 18.61 -11.12 8.02
C GLU A 33 18.94 -11.07 6.50
N ASP A 34 19.27 -9.90 5.94
CA ASP A 34 19.47 -9.67 4.50
C ASP A 34 18.32 -10.20 3.60
N VAL A 35 17.12 -10.36 4.17
CA VAL A 35 15.91 -10.82 3.48
C VAL A 35 14.73 -9.89 3.76
N LEU A 36 13.85 -9.77 2.76
CA LEU A 36 12.64 -8.94 2.85
C LEU A 36 11.62 -9.51 3.85
N LEU A 37 11.38 -10.82 3.80
CA LEU A 37 10.50 -11.55 4.72
C LEU A 37 11.35 -12.31 5.74
N THR A 38 11.60 -11.68 6.90
CA THR A 38 12.26 -12.32 8.05
C THR A 38 11.31 -13.30 8.73
N LYS A 39 11.81 -14.13 9.65
CA LYS A 39 10.93 -15.01 10.46
C LYS A 39 9.88 -14.19 11.22
N GLN A 40 10.30 -13.14 11.91
CA GLN A 40 9.40 -12.27 12.68
C GLN A 40 8.28 -11.66 11.82
N ARG A 41 8.61 -11.17 10.62
CA ARG A 41 7.60 -10.61 9.71
C ARG A 41 6.59 -11.66 9.27
N ARG A 42 7.04 -12.90 9.01
CA ARG A 42 6.12 -14.02 8.69
C ARG A 42 5.21 -14.34 9.87
N ASP A 43 5.75 -14.37 11.08
CA ASP A 43 4.96 -14.68 12.28
C ASP A 43 3.84 -13.63 12.48
N VAL A 44 4.12 -12.34 12.24
CA VAL A 44 3.10 -11.27 12.26
C VAL A 44 2.03 -11.49 11.18
N LEU A 45 2.44 -11.81 9.95
CA LEU A 45 1.53 -12.03 8.81
C LEU A 45 0.63 -13.27 8.96
N LEU A 46 0.95 -14.18 9.89
CA LEU A 46 0.17 -15.38 10.17
C LEU A 46 -0.87 -15.18 11.28
N LEU A 47 -0.84 -14.04 11.98
CA LEU A 47 -1.82 -13.73 13.03
C LEU A 47 -3.22 -13.56 12.44
N GLN A 48 -4.24 -14.03 13.17
CA GLN A 48 -5.61 -13.69 12.83
C GLN A 48 -5.86 -12.19 13.04
N PRO A 49 -6.70 -11.52 12.23
CA PRO A 49 -6.92 -10.08 12.34
C PRO A 49 -7.34 -9.61 13.74
N SER A 50 -8.13 -10.41 14.45
CA SER A 50 -8.55 -10.12 15.83
C SER A 50 -7.37 -10.13 16.81
N ASP A 51 -6.46 -11.09 16.66
CA ASP A 51 -5.28 -11.24 17.53
C ASP A 51 -4.26 -10.14 17.23
N LEU A 52 -4.05 -9.83 15.94
CA LEU A 52 -3.19 -8.73 15.51
C LEU A 52 -3.65 -7.39 16.10
N LEU A 53 -4.94 -7.08 15.98
CA LEU A 53 -5.53 -5.86 16.55
C LEU A 53 -5.43 -5.84 18.08
N LEU A 54 -5.63 -6.98 18.74
CA LEU A 54 -5.51 -7.09 20.20
C LEU A 54 -4.06 -6.79 20.64
N GLN A 55 -3.07 -7.41 19.98
CA GLN A 55 -1.65 -7.21 20.28
C GLN A 55 -1.20 -5.76 20.03
N LEU A 56 -1.63 -5.16 18.91
CA LEU A 56 -1.40 -3.75 18.60
C LEU A 56 -1.99 -2.83 19.68
N ARG A 57 -3.26 -3.03 20.05
CA ARG A 57 -3.92 -2.21 21.08
C ARG A 57 -3.26 -2.35 22.46
N LYS A 58 -2.73 -3.53 22.80
CA LYS A 58 -1.97 -3.75 24.04
C LYS A 58 -0.53 -3.23 23.97
N GLY A 59 0.01 -2.97 22.77
CA GLY A 59 1.41 -2.59 22.57
C GLY A 59 2.37 -3.77 22.66
N GLU A 60 1.87 -5.00 22.56
CA GLU A 60 2.69 -6.22 22.43
C GLU A 60 3.36 -6.28 21.05
N LEU A 61 2.72 -5.70 20.03
CA LEU A 61 3.29 -5.38 18.73
C LEU A 61 3.21 -3.87 18.49
N SER A 62 4.24 -3.31 17.87
CA SER A 62 4.23 -1.92 17.41
C SER A 62 3.61 -1.80 16.02
N ALA A 63 2.94 -0.68 15.76
CA ALA A 63 2.41 -0.32 14.45
C ALA A 63 3.51 -0.32 13.39
N VAL A 64 4.74 0.14 13.72
CA VAL A 64 5.87 0.09 12.78
C VAL A 64 6.26 -1.35 12.42
N THR A 65 6.36 -2.26 13.40
CA THR A 65 6.69 -3.67 13.11
C THR A 65 5.64 -4.33 12.25
N VAL A 66 4.36 -4.07 12.52
CA VAL A 66 3.25 -4.60 11.71
C VAL A 66 3.28 -3.99 10.31
N LEU A 67 3.40 -2.66 10.18
CA LEU A 67 3.52 -1.97 8.89
C LEU A 67 4.65 -2.55 8.04
N GLN A 68 5.85 -2.70 8.60
CA GLN A 68 6.99 -3.25 7.88
C GLN A 68 6.75 -4.69 7.41
N SER A 69 6.05 -5.49 8.21
CA SER A 69 5.68 -6.87 7.83
C SER A 69 4.77 -6.89 6.60
N TYR A 70 3.76 -6.01 6.58
CA TYR A 70 2.84 -5.86 5.46
C TYR A 70 3.50 -5.23 4.23
N GLN A 71 4.35 -4.21 4.39
CA GLN A 71 5.11 -3.61 3.29
C GLN A 71 6.06 -4.62 2.64
N SER A 72 6.78 -5.42 3.44
CA SER A 72 7.61 -6.51 2.95
C SER A 72 6.80 -7.52 2.13
N LYS A 73 5.61 -7.89 2.60
CA LYS A 73 4.75 -8.82 1.85
C LYS A 73 4.19 -8.18 0.58
N ALA A 74 3.78 -6.92 0.62
CA ALA A 74 3.29 -6.21 -0.54
C ALA A 74 4.37 -6.06 -1.63
N LEU A 75 5.63 -5.79 -1.25
CA LEU A 75 6.76 -5.77 -2.18
C LEU A 75 7.01 -7.14 -2.83
N ASP A 76 6.98 -8.22 -2.05
CA ASP A 76 7.08 -9.60 -2.55
C ASP A 76 5.97 -9.93 -3.56
N LEU A 77 4.72 -9.59 -3.23
CA LEU A 77 3.57 -9.81 -4.10
C LEU A 77 3.59 -8.94 -5.36
N ALA A 78 4.03 -7.68 -5.25
CA ALA A 78 4.06 -6.73 -6.37
C ALA A 78 4.89 -7.24 -7.54
N ARG A 79 6.02 -7.93 -7.27
CA ARG A 79 6.90 -8.50 -8.29
C ARG A 79 6.23 -9.59 -9.12
N SER A 80 5.45 -10.44 -8.45
CA SER A 80 4.84 -11.62 -9.06
C SER A 80 3.51 -11.31 -9.72
N PHE A 81 2.75 -10.38 -9.13
CA PHE A 81 1.34 -10.19 -9.43
C PHE A 81 0.97 -8.80 -9.94
N ASN A 82 1.88 -7.82 -9.90
CA ASN A 82 1.60 -6.46 -10.36
C ASN A 82 0.31 -5.86 -9.75
N CYS A 83 0.09 -6.16 -8.46
CA CYS A 83 -1.11 -5.78 -7.71
C CYS A 83 -0.97 -4.43 -6.99
N ILE A 84 0.25 -3.92 -6.85
CA ILE A 84 0.55 -2.64 -6.20
C ILE A 84 0.84 -1.57 -7.25
N THR A 85 0.36 -0.34 -7.02
CA THR A 85 0.73 0.85 -7.80
C THR A 85 1.80 1.66 -7.09
N GLU A 86 1.54 2.13 -5.87
CA GLU A 86 2.46 3.04 -5.14
C GLU A 86 2.44 2.72 -3.65
N PHE A 87 3.57 2.91 -2.95
CA PHE A 87 3.59 2.88 -1.49
C PHE A 87 3.32 4.29 -0.95
N ILE A 88 2.61 4.39 0.18
CA ILE A 88 2.28 5.68 0.79
C ILE A 88 3.50 6.17 1.59
N PRO A 89 4.16 7.28 1.19
CA PRO A 89 5.43 7.69 1.80
C PRO A 89 5.33 7.99 3.30
N ASP A 90 4.22 8.57 3.73
CA ASP A 90 4.01 9.00 5.11
C ASP A 90 3.57 7.85 6.04
N ALA A 91 3.38 6.63 5.52
CA ALA A 91 2.84 5.51 6.29
C ALA A 91 3.71 5.17 7.52
N LYS A 92 5.04 5.23 7.36
CA LYS A 92 5.98 4.97 8.47
C LYS A 92 5.88 6.03 9.56
N ALA A 93 5.94 7.31 9.19
CA ALA A 93 5.81 8.41 10.14
C ALA A 93 4.45 8.37 10.87
N TRP A 94 3.38 7.98 10.16
CA TRP A 94 2.06 7.76 10.76
C TRP A 94 2.08 6.61 11.78
N ALA A 95 2.62 5.44 11.42
CA ALA A 95 2.76 4.31 12.34
C ALA A 95 3.60 4.66 13.58
N GLU A 96 4.72 5.38 13.42
CA GLU A 96 5.55 5.87 14.53
C GLU A 96 4.78 6.84 15.46
N SER A 97 3.84 7.62 14.91
CA SER A 97 2.99 8.49 15.73
C SER A 97 1.97 7.70 16.54
N LEU A 98 1.42 6.63 15.97
CA LEU A 98 0.49 5.73 16.66
C LEU A 98 1.18 4.99 17.80
N ASP A 99 2.42 4.53 17.60
CA ASP A 99 3.21 3.84 18.65
C ASP A 99 3.45 4.70 19.90
N LYS A 100 3.36 6.02 19.79
CA LYS A 100 3.52 6.98 20.90
C LYS A 100 2.23 7.22 21.70
N LEU A 101 1.07 6.76 21.22
CA LEU A 101 -0.21 6.96 21.89
C LEU A 101 -0.32 6.08 23.14
N ALA A 102 -0.90 6.64 24.20
CA ALA A 102 -1.25 5.88 25.40
C ALA A 102 -2.37 4.86 25.08
N PRO A 103 -2.45 3.73 25.80
CA PRO A 103 -3.42 2.67 25.50
C PRO A 103 -4.89 3.12 25.43
N ASP A 104 -5.29 4.13 26.20
CA ASP A 104 -6.64 4.71 26.23
C ASP A 104 -6.94 5.65 25.05
N GLU A 105 -5.91 6.15 24.37
CA GLU A 105 -6.03 6.94 23.13
C GLU A 105 -6.15 6.06 21.88
N ARG A 106 -5.84 4.76 22.00
CA ARG A 106 -5.83 3.81 20.88
C ARG A 106 -7.24 3.47 20.42
N ARG A 107 -7.48 3.69 19.13
CA ARG A 107 -8.78 3.50 18.46
C ARG A 107 -8.96 2.07 17.93
N ALA A 108 -10.12 1.80 17.33
CA ALA A 108 -10.54 0.45 16.96
C ALA A 108 -9.61 -0.27 15.96
N LEU A 109 -8.96 0.48 15.06
CA LEU A 109 -8.06 -0.04 14.02
C LEU A 109 -6.60 0.34 14.29
N HIS A 110 -6.24 0.65 15.54
CA HIS A 110 -4.92 1.13 15.92
C HIS A 110 -3.78 0.30 15.32
N GLY A 111 -2.95 0.95 14.50
CA GLY A 111 -1.76 0.38 13.89
C GLY A 111 -2.01 -0.61 12.74
N LEU A 112 -3.28 -0.89 12.39
CA LEU A 112 -3.62 -1.88 11.36
C LEU A 112 -3.30 -1.35 9.96
N PRO A 113 -2.42 -2.01 9.17
CA PRO A 113 -2.19 -1.63 7.80
C PRO A 113 -3.41 -1.88 6.92
N VAL A 114 -3.74 -0.93 6.05
CA VAL A 114 -4.86 -1.02 5.10
C VAL A 114 -4.39 -0.64 3.70
N SER A 115 -4.68 -1.48 2.70
CA SER A 115 -4.43 -1.13 1.30
C SER A 115 -5.55 -0.24 0.76
N VAL A 116 -5.22 0.68 -0.15
CA VAL A 116 -6.16 1.65 -0.70
C VAL A 116 -6.22 1.50 -2.21
N LYS A 117 -7.39 1.30 -2.80
CA LYS A 117 -7.47 1.16 -4.26
C LYS A 117 -7.07 2.45 -4.98
N ASP A 118 -6.46 2.34 -6.16
CA ASP A 118 -5.96 3.49 -6.90
C ASP A 118 -6.99 4.59 -7.20
N ASN A 119 -8.28 4.24 -7.26
CA ASN A 119 -9.38 5.18 -7.48
C ASN A 119 -9.80 5.97 -6.22
N VAL A 120 -9.18 5.71 -5.07
CA VAL A 120 -9.44 6.42 -3.82
C VAL A 120 -8.33 7.46 -3.62
N MET A 121 -8.74 8.69 -3.28
CA MET A 121 -7.81 9.79 -3.03
C MET A 121 -7.05 9.57 -1.72
N VAL A 122 -5.73 9.64 -1.80
CA VAL A 122 -4.81 9.74 -0.66
C VAL A 122 -4.02 11.02 -0.88
N LYS A 123 -4.00 11.91 0.11
CA LYS A 123 -3.35 13.22 0.01
C LYS A 123 -1.90 13.07 -0.47
N GLY A 124 -1.51 13.86 -1.46
CA GLY A 124 -0.15 13.87 -2.00
C GLY A 124 0.16 12.77 -3.03
N LEU A 125 -0.77 11.83 -3.28
CA LEU A 125 -0.63 10.81 -4.31
C LEU A 125 -1.66 11.00 -5.43
N ASP A 126 -1.33 10.54 -6.63
CA ASP A 126 -2.24 10.61 -7.77
C ASP A 126 -3.44 9.67 -7.56
N CYS A 127 -4.64 10.10 -7.93
CA CYS A 127 -5.81 9.22 -8.06
C CYS A 127 -6.05 8.98 -9.55
N THR A 128 -5.49 7.89 -10.10
CA THR A 128 -5.29 7.78 -11.54
C THR A 128 -6.47 7.15 -12.27
N LEU A 129 -7.21 6.25 -11.62
CA LEU A 129 -8.20 5.37 -12.25
C LEU A 129 -7.62 4.58 -13.44
N GLY A 130 -6.30 4.34 -13.45
CA GLY A 130 -5.59 3.75 -14.59
C GLY A 130 -5.49 4.65 -15.83
N LEU A 131 -5.65 5.97 -15.69
CA LEU A 131 -5.58 6.93 -16.79
C LEU A 131 -4.26 7.70 -16.79
N LEU A 132 -3.51 7.64 -17.89
CA LEU A 132 -2.27 8.43 -18.03
C LEU A 132 -2.50 9.94 -17.83
N LYS A 133 -3.64 10.46 -18.29
CA LYS A 133 -3.97 11.89 -18.16
C LYS A 133 -4.08 12.39 -16.71
N LYS A 134 -4.16 11.48 -15.73
CA LYS A 134 -4.27 11.79 -14.30
C LYS A 134 -2.92 11.74 -13.57
N VAL A 135 -1.84 11.38 -14.26
CA VAL A 135 -0.49 11.36 -13.70
C VAL A 135 0.02 12.79 -13.45
N GLY A 136 0.71 12.98 -12.32
CA GLY A 136 1.22 14.26 -11.85
C GLY A 136 0.11 15.21 -11.40
N GLN A 137 -0.98 14.67 -10.87
CA GLN A 137 -2.11 15.41 -10.30
C GLN A 137 -2.43 14.85 -8.90
N PRO A 138 -1.55 15.11 -7.93
CA PRO A 138 -1.70 14.56 -6.59
C PRO A 138 -2.98 15.09 -5.94
N ALA A 139 -3.67 14.23 -5.20
CA ALA A 139 -4.89 14.61 -4.50
C ALA A 139 -4.57 15.66 -3.41
N PRO A 140 -5.37 16.74 -3.30
CA PRO A 140 -5.13 17.79 -2.31
C PRO A 140 -5.48 17.34 -0.88
N MET A 141 -6.28 16.29 -0.75
CA MET A 141 -6.76 15.74 0.51
C MET A 141 -7.03 14.24 0.38
N ASP A 142 -7.14 13.58 1.53
CA ASP A 142 -7.65 12.22 1.62
C ASP A 142 -9.15 12.19 1.26
N ALA A 143 -9.61 11.08 0.68
CA ALA A 143 -11.04 10.80 0.62
C ALA A 143 -11.60 10.54 2.03
N ASP A 144 -12.91 10.78 2.23
CA ASP A 144 -13.56 10.60 3.54
C ASP A 144 -13.29 9.22 4.15
N VAL A 145 -13.31 8.16 3.33
CA VAL A 145 -13.01 6.79 3.78
C VAL A 145 -11.58 6.65 4.33
N VAL A 146 -10.59 7.32 3.72
CA VAL A 146 -9.20 7.29 4.17
C VAL A 146 -9.04 8.12 5.43
N ALA A 147 -9.71 9.27 5.51
CA ALA A 147 -9.73 10.11 6.71
C ALA A 147 -10.32 9.34 7.91
N VAL A 148 -11.48 8.69 7.74
CA VAL A 148 -12.12 7.87 8.79
C VAL A 148 -11.22 6.70 9.20
N LEU A 149 -10.58 6.02 8.25
CA LEU A 149 -9.63 4.94 8.57
C LEU A 149 -8.47 5.45 9.45
N LYS A 150 -7.88 6.60 9.10
CA LYS A 150 -6.82 7.23 9.91
C LYS A 150 -7.34 7.65 11.29
N GLU A 151 -8.52 8.25 11.38
CA GLU A 151 -9.16 8.61 12.66
C GLU A 151 -9.41 7.40 13.56
N LEU A 152 -9.74 6.24 12.97
CA LEU A 152 -9.85 4.96 13.67
C LEU A 152 -8.50 4.32 14.00
N GLY A 153 -7.39 4.96 13.67
CA GLY A 153 -6.03 4.54 13.98
C GLY A 153 -5.41 3.58 12.97
N ALA A 154 -6.04 3.35 11.81
CA ALA A 154 -5.46 2.50 10.77
C ALA A 154 -4.28 3.19 10.07
N VAL A 155 -3.47 2.38 9.37
CA VAL A 155 -2.28 2.82 8.62
C VAL A 155 -2.48 2.53 7.13
N PRO A 156 -3.07 3.46 6.35
CA PRO A 156 -3.01 3.37 4.89
C PRO A 156 -1.55 3.31 4.43
N PHE A 157 -1.14 2.22 3.79
CA PHE A 157 0.29 1.99 3.49
C PHE A 157 0.63 1.83 2.01
N VAL A 158 -0.35 1.47 1.19
CA VAL A 158 -0.11 1.17 -0.23
C VAL A 158 -1.35 1.45 -1.07
N LYS A 159 -1.15 1.85 -2.32
CA LYS A 159 -2.17 1.92 -3.35
C LYS A 159 -2.17 0.66 -4.22
N THR A 160 -3.35 0.16 -4.56
CA THR A 160 -3.52 -1.10 -5.30
C THR A 160 -4.06 -0.89 -6.71
N ASN A 161 -3.65 -1.79 -7.61
CA ASN A 161 -3.95 -1.72 -9.02
C ASN A 161 -5.46 -1.86 -9.28
N THR A 162 -5.93 -1.23 -10.35
CA THR A 162 -7.34 -1.17 -10.71
C THR A 162 -7.53 -1.42 -12.20
N SER A 163 -8.71 -1.90 -12.58
CA SER A 163 -9.15 -1.76 -13.98
C SER A 163 -9.24 -0.30 -14.38
N GLN A 164 -8.90 0.00 -15.63
CA GLN A 164 -9.09 1.34 -16.19
C GLN A 164 -10.55 1.81 -15.97
N LEU A 165 -10.72 3.02 -15.43
CA LEU A 165 -12.02 3.61 -15.07
C LEU A 165 -12.88 2.80 -14.09
N CYS A 166 -12.35 1.72 -13.50
CA CYS A 166 -13.10 0.80 -12.65
C CYS A 166 -14.26 0.04 -13.34
N ILE A 167 -14.30 -0.01 -14.68
CA ILE A 167 -15.46 -0.55 -15.43
C ILE A 167 -15.32 -2.00 -15.92
N SER A 168 -14.16 -2.64 -15.70
CA SER A 168 -13.89 -4.00 -16.20
C SER A 168 -13.81 -5.02 -15.06
N ILE A 169 -14.17 -6.27 -15.39
CA ILE A 169 -13.98 -7.45 -14.54
C ILE A 169 -12.54 -7.99 -14.56
N GLY A 170 -11.63 -7.38 -15.33
CA GLY A 170 -10.21 -7.68 -15.31
C GLY A 170 -9.39 -6.47 -14.86
N CYS A 171 -8.40 -6.68 -14.00
CA CYS A 171 -7.55 -5.62 -13.46
C CYS A 171 -6.37 -5.32 -14.38
N SER A 172 -6.61 -4.51 -15.42
CA SER A 172 -5.59 -4.02 -16.35
C SER A 172 -5.86 -2.58 -16.75
N ASN A 173 -4.81 -1.79 -16.90
CA ASN A 173 -4.85 -0.41 -17.38
C ASN A 173 -3.51 -0.01 -18.03
N PRO A 174 -3.48 1.01 -18.90
CA PRO A 174 -2.26 1.38 -19.63
C PRO A 174 -1.16 2.03 -18.75
N LEU A 175 -1.48 2.47 -17.53
CA LEU A 175 -0.52 3.12 -16.63
C LEU A 175 0.30 2.10 -15.84
N TRP A 176 -0.37 1.10 -15.27
CA TRP A 176 0.20 0.11 -14.34
C TRP A 176 0.34 -1.27 -14.98
N GLY A 177 -0.34 -1.54 -16.09
CA GLY A 177 -0.40 -2.86 -16.73
C GLY A 177 -1.40 -3.80 -16.05
N ALA A 178 -1.37 -5.07 -16.45
CA ALA A 178 -2.26 -6.11 -15.94
C ALA A 178 -1.77 -6.68 -14.61
N ALA A 179 -2.66 -6.77 -13.62
CA ALA A 179 -2.46 -7.59 -12.43
C ALA A 179 -2.72 -9.07 -12.77
N ARG A 180 -2.10 -9.99 -12.01
CA ARG A 180 -2.14 -11.44 -12.24
C ARG A 180 -2.75 -12.17 -11.05
N HIS A 181 -3.50 -13.23 -11.32
CA HIS A 181 -4.12 -14.04 -10.27
C HIS A 181 -3.08 -14.83 -9.46
N PRO A 182 -3.13 -14.82 -8.11
CA PRO A 182 -2.08 -15.39 -7.25
C PRO A 182 -1.92 -16.91 -7.39
N LEU A 183 -3.02 -17.64 -7.61
CA LEU A 183 -2.98 -19.10 -7.78
C LEU A 183 -2.64 -19.56 -9.21
N ASN A 184 -2.77 -18.69 -10.21
CA ASN A 184 -2.53 -19.05 -11.62
C ASN A 184 -2.36 -17.77 -12.45
N ALA A 185 -1.13 -17.44 -12.84
CA ALA A 185 -0.81 -16.23 -13.59
C ALA A 185 -1.48 -16.12 -14.98
N ALA A 186 -1.99 -17.22 -15.53
CA ALA A 186 -2.76 -17.23 -16.78
C ALA A 186 -4.24 -16.82 -16.59
N ARG A 187 -4.70 -16.62 -15.34
CA ARG A 187 -6.07 -16.18 -15.02
C ARG A 187 -6.09 -14.70 -14.61
N THR A 188 -7.23 -14.04 -14.87
CA THR A 188 -7.51 -12.71 -14.33
C THR A 188 -7.69 -12.79 -12.81
N PRO A 189 -7.17 -11.83 -12.02
CA PRO A 189 -7.49 -11.72 -10.59
C PRO A 189 -8.92 -11.21 -10.34
N GLY A 190 -9.70 -10.96 -11.39
CA GLY A 190 -11.00 -10.29 -11.30
C GLY A 190 -10.87 -8.77 -11.35
N GLY A 191 -11.97 -8.07 -11.08
CA GLY A 191 -12.05 -6.63 -11.23
C GLY A 191 -13.34 -6.03 -10.67
N SER A 192 -13.39 -4.72 -10.48
CA SER A 192 -12.31 -3.77 -10.84
C SER A 192 -11.20 -3.63 -9.79
N SER A 193 -11.34 -4.30 -8.65
CA SER A 193 -10.43 -4.23 -7.49
C SER A 193 -9.45 -5.42 -7.41
N GLY A 194 -9.06 -5.99 -8.56
CA GLY A 194 -8.24 -7.21 -8.59
C GLY A 194 -6.80 -7.06 -8.07
N GLY A 195 -6.36 -5.85 -7.73
CA GLY A 195 -5.05 -5.60 -7.11
C GLY A 195 -5.06 -5.54 -5.58
N VAL A 196 -6.23 -5.60 -4.91
CA VAL A 196 -6.32 -5.47 -3.45
C VAL A 196 -5.53 -6.58 -2.75
N VAL A 197 -4.77 -6.19 -1.72
CA VAL A 197 -3.89 -7.08 -0.93
C VAL A 197 -3.99 -6.69 0.54
N ASP A 198 -5.00 -7.23 1.22
CA ASP A 198 -5.24 -7.06 2.65
C ASP A 198 -5.00 -8.38 3.39
#